data_AF-A0A2D9CI06-F1
#
_entry.id   AF-A0A2D9CI06-F1
#
_cell.length_a   1.000
_cell.length_b   1.000
_cell.length_c   1.000
_cell.angle_alpha   90.00
_cell.angle_beta   90.00
_cell.angle_gamma   90.00
#
_symmetry.space_group_name_H-M   'P 1'
#
loop_
_entity.id
_entity.type
_entity.pdbx_description
1 polymer ?
#
loop_
_entity_poly.entity_id
_entity_poly.type
_entity_poly.pdbx_seq_one_letter_code
_entity_poly.pdbx_strand_id
1 'polypeptide(L)'
;MTDFVTNILTCYGMATRQEKLDGLQWYNRARRDCRKVAKTKNLSLMKVVGVVAASSPNLGWPKNVPTAEQIIDGHMAQIDHEDIDGCMAYKANRLKGYKVLDGVNRYAAILKTLNGPKISAFFDNIMGGDSVTVDGHARNIAYAERVGLKSNAANIGKAEYLNIAMSYRKAAAILGIKACDLQAITWVTWRRIHGIK
;
A
#
# COMPACT_ATOMS: atom_id res chain seq x y z
N MET A 1 -20.67 -18.79 -8.24
CA MET A 1 -19.93 -17.51 -8.33
C MET A 1 -19.53 -17.12 -6.92
N THR A 2 -18.24 -16.88 -6.68
CA THR A 2 -17.77 -16.38 -5.38
C THR A 2 -18.23 -14.93 -5.22
N ASP A 3 -18.97 -14.61 -4.16
CA ASP A 3 -19.34 -13.24 -3.85
C ASP A 3 -18.26 -12.59 -2.97
N PHE A 4 -17.38 -11.82 -3.61
CA PHE A 4 -16.30 -11.10 -2.92
C PHE A 4 -16.81 -10.13 -1.86
N VAL A 5 -17.99 -9.53 -2.05
CA VAL A 5 -18.57 -8.60 -1.07
C VAL A 5 -18.88 -9.35 0.22
N THR A 6 -19.54 -10.50 0.13
CA THR A 6 -19.85 -11.36 1.27
C THR A 6 -18.59 -11.81 2.00
N ASN A 7 -17.53 -12.20 1.28
CA ASN A 7 -16.27 -12.63 1.90
C ASN A 7 -15.58 -11.48 2.66
N ILE A 8 -15.53 -10.29 2.07
CA ILE A 8 -14.96 -9.09 2.71
C ILE A 8 -15.76 -8.72 3.97
N LEU A 9 -17.10 -8.72 3.89
CA LEU A 9 -17.98 -8.44 5.03
C LEU A 9 -17.83 -9.49 6.13
N THR A 10 -17.69 -10.77 5.77
CA THR A 10 -17.45 -11.87 6.72
C THR A 10 -16.14 -11.64 7.46
N CYS A 11 -15.05 -11.33 6.75
CA CYS A 11 -13.76 -11.01 7.36
C CYS A 11 -13.87 -9.80 8.30
N TYR A 12 -14.57 -8.74 7.89
CA TYR A 12 -14.83 -7.58 8.75
C TYR A 12 -15.65 -7.94 10.01
N GLY A 13 -16.63 -8.84 9.89
CA GLY A 13 -17.42 -9.33 11.02
C GLY A 13 -16.59 -10.06 12.08
N MET A 14 -15.47 -10.67 11.68
CA MET A 14 -14.52 -11.32 12.58
C MET A 14 -13.57 -10.34 13.28
N ALA A 15 -13.56 -9.06 12.88
CA ALA A 15 -12.66 -8.06 13.43
C ALA A 15 -13.05 -7.65 14.85
N THR A 16 -12.08 -7.69 15.77
CA THR A 16 -12.27 -7.15 17.12
C THR A 16 -12.39 -5.63 17.09
N ARG A 17 -12.91 -5.02 18.17
CA ARG A 17 -12.98 -3.55 18.29
C ARG A 17 -11.61 -2.90 18.12
N GLN A 18 -10.56 -3.48 18.71
CA GLN A 18 -9.20 -2.96 18.61
C GLN A 18 -8.69 -3.03 17.16
N GLU A 19 -8.92 -4.14 16.45
CA GLU A 19 -8.51 -4.29 15.05
C GLU A 19 -9.22 -3.28 14.13
N LYS A 20 -10.50 -2.99 14.38
CA LYS A 20 -11.24 -1.94 13.67
C LYS A 20 -10.58 -0.58 13.88
N LEU A 21 -10.26 -0.22 15.13
CA LEU A 21 -9.54 1.02 15.44
C LEU A 21 -8.16 1.07 14.77
N ASP A 22 -7.44 -0.05 14.77
CA ASP A 22 -6.12 -0.13 14.15
C ASP A 22 -6.15 0.00 12.63
N GLY A 23 -7.14 -0.59 11.96
CA GLY A 23 -7.36 -0.41 10.53
C GLY A 23 -7.69 1.05 10.19
N LEU A 24 -8.63 1.68 10.91
CA LEU A 24 -9.01 3.09 10.71
C LEU A 24 -7.85 4.07 10.92
N GLN A 25 -6.91 3.74 11.80
CA GLN A 25 -5.74 4.58 12.06
C GLN A 25 -4.56 4.28 11.14
N TRP A 26 -4.62 3.23 10.32
CA TRP A 26 -3.46 2.73 9.58
C TRP A 26 -2.87 3.79 8.65
N TYR A 27 -3.66 4.37 7.75
CA TYR A 27 -3.18 5.37 6.80
C TYR A 27 -2.79 6.69 7.50
N ASN A 28 -3.45 7.04 8.60
CA ASN A 28 -3.08 8.19 9.42
C ASN A 28 -1.71 8.02 10.09
N ARG A 29 -1.41 6.82 10.61
CA ARG A 29 -0.08 6.46 11.12
C ARG A 29 0.96 6.51 10.01
N ALA A 30 0.68 5.87 8.88
CA ALA A 30 1.58 5.86 7.73
C ALA A 30 1.94 7.27 7.25
N ARG A 31 0.94 8.17 7.17
CA ARG A 31 1.14 9.57 6.83
C ARG A 31 1.99 10.32 7.86
N ARG A 32 1.81 10.04 9.16
CA ARG A 32 2.65 10.65 10.22
C ARG A 32 4.11 10.24 10.08
N ASP A 33 4.39 8.98 9.79
CA ASP A 33 5.77 8.53 9.58
C ASP A 33 6.38 9.16 8.33
N CYS A 34 5.64 9.23 7.21
CA CYS A 34 6.09 9.93 6.01
C CYS A 34 6.35 11.43 6.27
N ARG A 35 5.56 12.09 7.13
CA ARG A 35 5.80 13.49 7.53
C ARG A 35 7.10 13.67 8.31
N LYS A 36 7.48 12.71 9.16
CA LYS A 36 8.76 12.75 9.88
C LYS A 36 9.92 12.72 8.89
N VAL A 37 9.89 11.78 7.95
CA VAL A 37 10.89 11.68 6.89
C VAL A 37 10.94 12.95 6.03
N ALA A 38 9.78 13.46 5.61
CA ALA A 38 9.70 14.70 4.84
C ALA A 38 10.36 15.89 5.56
N LYS A 39 10.12 16.02 6.87
CA LYS A 39 10.76 17.04 7.70
C LYS A 39 12.28 16.83 7.80
N THR A 40 12.72 15.61 8.10
CA THR A 40 14.15 15.28 8.27
C THR A 40 14.95 15.49 6.99
N LYS A 41 14.38 15.12 5.83
CA LYS A 41 15.05 15.20 4.53
C LYS A 41 14.80 16.52 3.78
N ASN A 42 14.07 17.46 4.39
CA ASN A 42 13.63 18.72 3.76
C ASN A 42 12.95 18.51 2.39
N LEU A 43 12.06 17.52 2.32
CA LEU A 43 11.30 17.17 1.11
C LEU A 43 9.81 17.43 1.32
N SER A 44 9.07 17.60 0.23
CA SER A 44 7.61 17.62 0.33
C SER A 44 7.06 16.25 0.75
N LEU A 45 5.97 16.25 1.52
CA LEU A 45 5.27 15.03 1.91
C LEU A 45 4.90 14.17 0.69
N MET A 46 4.42 14.78 -0.39
CA MET A 46 4.02 14.05 -1.60
C MET A 46 5.18 13.28 -2.24
N LYS A 47 6.37 13.88 -2.34
CA LYS A 47 7.57 13.18 -2.85
C LYS A 47 7.93 11.99 -1.96
N VAL A 48 7.96 12.18 -0.64
CA VAL A 48 8.26 11.08 0.29
C VAL A 48 7.24 9.95 0.19
N VAL A 49 5.94 10.26 0.19
CA VAL A 49 4.88 9.24 0.04
C VAL A 49 4.99 8.53 -1.31
N GLY A 50 5.36 9.25 -2.37
CA GLY A 50 5.62 8.66 -3.68
C GLY A 50 6.79 7.68 -3.68
N VAL A 51 7.89 7.99 -3.00
CA VAL A 51 9.03 7.05 -2.84
C VAL A 51 8.63 5.84 -1.98
N VAL A 52 7.93 6.06 -0.86
CA VAL A 52 7.40 5.00 0.01
C VAL A 52 6.47 4.06 -0.76
N ALA A 53 5.60 4.61 -1.61
CA ALA A 53 4.72 3.82 -2.45
C ALA A 53 5.49 3.04 -3.53
N ALA A 54 6.48 3.66 -4.17
CA ALA A 54 7.34 3.00 -5.14
C ALA A 54 8.08 1.81 -4.53
N SER A 55 8.58 1.90 -3.29
CA SER A 55 9.33 0.83 -2.61
C SER A 55 8.45 -0.24 -1.93
N SER A 56 7.14 -0.05 -1.86
CA SER A 56 6.20 -0.91 -1.11
C SER A 56 6.03 -2.39 -1.56
N PRO A 57 6.39 -2.84 -2.78
CA PRO A 57 6.21 -4.25 -3.12
C PRO A 57 6.92 -5.20 -2.14
N ASN A 58 6.15 -6.09 -1.51
CA ASN A 58 6.61 -7.15 -0.60
C ASN A 58 7.37 -6.68 0.66
N LEU A 59 7.21 -5.41 1.08
CA LEU A 59 7.80 -4.90 2.32
C LEU A 59 6.73 -4.61 3.36
N GLY A 60 6.89 -5.19 4.55
CA GLY A 60 6.12 -4.78 5.73
C GLY A 60 6.50 -3.36 6.16
N TRP A 61 5.57 -2.65 6.82
CA TRP A 61 5.75 -1.24 7.20
C TRP A 61 7.07 -0.91 7.92
N PRO A 62 7.56 -1.72 8.90
CA PRO A 62 8.83 -1.44 9.58
C PRO A 62 10.06 -1.45 8.66
N LYS A 63 9.96 -2.08 7.48
CA LYS A 63 11.02 -2.10 6.46
C LYS A 63 10.77 -1.08 5.36
N ASN A 64 9.51 -0.84 5.01
CA ASN A 64 9.14 0.02 3.89
C ASN A 64 9.62 1.47 4.08
N VAL A 65 9.44 2.06 5.27
CA VAL A 65 9.88 3.44 5.54
C VAL A 65 11.42 3.56 5.50
N PRO A 66 12.20 2.74 6.23
CA PRO A 66 13.67 2.78 6.12
C PRO A 66 14.18 2.54 4.70
N THR A 67 13.57 1.63 3.93
CA THR A 67 13.95 1.41 2.53
C THR A 67 13.65 2.63 1.66
N ALA A 68 12.56 3.36 1.92
CA ALA A 68 12.30 4.61 1.22
C ALA A 68 13.31 5.70 1.59
N GLU A 69 13.74 5.77 2.86
CA GLU A 69 14.80 6.67 3.30
C GLU A 69 16.14 6.36 2.62
N GLN A 70 16.51 5.08 2.49
CA GLN A 70 17.70 4.67 1.73
C GLN A 70 17.66 5.13 0.27
N ILE A 71 16.49 5.06 -0.38
CA ILE A 71 16.31 5.57 -1.75
C ILE A 71 16.48 7.10 -1.80
N ILE A 72 15.89 7.81 -0.83
CA ILE A 72 16.04 9.27 -0.74
C ILE A 72 17.50 9.65 -0.50
N ASP A 73 18.18 8.96 0.41
CA ASP A 73 19.57 9.24 0.77
C ASP A 73 20.52 8.94 -0.38
N GLY A 74 20.33 7.82 -1.08
CA GLY A 74 21.08 7.51 -2.30
C GLY A 74 20.91 8.60 -3.36
N HIS A 75 19.68 9.09 -3.56
CA HIS A 75 19.41 10.17 -4.51
C HIS A 75 20.10 11.48 -4.11
N MET A 76 19.99 11.88 -2.84
CA MET A 76 20.64 13.09 -2.33
C MET A 76 22.17 13.02 -2.40
N ALA A 77 22.73 11.82 -2.24
CA ALA A 77 24.17 11.55 -2.39
C ALA A 77 24.61 11.31 -3.84
N GLN A 78 23.70 11.40 -4.82
CA GLN A 78 23.97 11.17 -6.25
C GLN A 78 24.55 9.77 -6.53
N ILE A 79 24.17 8.78 -5.73
CA ILE A 79 24.51 7.36 -5.94
C ILE A 79 23.57 6.80 -7.00
N ASP A 80 24.06 5.95 -7.90
CA ASP A 80 23.20 5.24 -8.85
C ASP A 80 22.15 4.41 -8.11
N HIS A 81 20.91 4.39 -8.60
CA HIS A 81 19.82 3.69 -7.92
C HIS A 81 20.08 2.18 -7.79
N GLU A 82 20.91 1.59 -8.66
CA GLU A 82 21.30 0.19 -8.59
C GLU A 82 22.29 -0.11 -7.47
N ASP A 83 23.07 0.89 -7.07
CA ASP A 83 24.23 0.77 -6.19
C ASP A 83 23.94 1.17 -4.73
N ILE A 84 22.67 1.44 -4.40
CA ILE A 84 22.24 1.70 -3.02
C ILE A 84 22.38 0.41 -2.19
N ASP A 85 23.43 0.37 -1.37
CA ASP A 85 23.74 -0.79 -0.53
C ASP A 85 22.65 -1.09 0.50
N GLY A 86 22.41 -2.37 0.76
CA GLY A 86 21.41 -2.86 1.71
C GLY A 86 19.94 -2.51 1.38
N CYS A 87 19.66 -1.87 0.25
CA CYS A 87 18.31 -1.42 -0.09
C CYS A 87 17.41 -2.60 -0.51
N MET A 88 16.32 -2.83 0.23
CA MET A 88 15.45 -4.00 0.03
C MET A 88 14.50 -3.88 -1.18
N ALA A 89 14.33 -2.67 -1.72
CA ALA A 89 13.49 -2.47 -2.90
C ALA A 89 14.20 -2.99 -4.17
N TYR A 90 13.43 -3.56 -5.09
CA TYR A 90 13.94 -3.93 -6.41
C TYR A 90 14.53 -2.72 -7.15
N LYS A 91 15.58 -2.92 -7.95
CA LYS A 91 16.27 -1.85 -8.71
C LYS A 91 15.30 -0.98 -9.52
N ALA A 92 14.33 -1.58 -10.21
CA ALA A 92 13.30 -0.85 -10.96
C ALA A 92 12.39 0.03 -10.07
N ASN A 93 12.15 -0.37 -8.82
CA ASN A 93 11.39 0.39 -7.84
C ASN A 93 12.21 1.52 -7.22
N ARG A 94 13.53 1.33 -7.05
CA ARG A 94 14.46 2.40 -6.65
C ARG A 94 14.51 3.49 -7.71
N LEU A 95 14.69 3.12 -8.98
CA LEU A 95 14.62 4.04 -10.12
C LEU A 95 13.30 4.82 -10.16
N LYS A 96 12.18 4.16 -9.88
CA LYS A 96 10.87 4.82 -9.78
C LYS A 96 10.83 5.84 -8.65
N GLY A 97 11.46 5.55 -7.51
CA GLY A 97 11.65 6.51 -6.42
C GLY A 97 12.45 7.73 -6.86
N TYR A 98 13.57 7.54 -7.58
CA TYR A 98 14.35 8.65 -8.14
C TYR A 98 13.51 9.49 -9.10
N LYS A 99 12.76 8.86 -10.01
CA LYS A 99 11.85 9.57 -10.92
C LYS A 99 10.77 10.38 -10.19
N VAL A 100 10.33 9.95 -9.00
CA VAL A 100 9.42 10.75 -8.15
C VAL A 100 10.15 11.97 -7.57
N LEU A 101 11.40 11.79 -7.14
CA LEU A 101 12.23 12.86 -6.56
C LEU A 101 12.65 13.90 -7.58
N ASP A 102 12.98 13.51 -8.81
CA ASP A 102 13.32 14.42 -9.90
C ASP A 102 12.09 15.07 -10.53
N GLY A 103 10.96 14.38 -10.46
CA GLY A 103 9.72 14.78 -11.10
C GLY A 103 9.04 16.00 -10.49
N VAL A 104 8.04 16.48 -11.23
CA VAL A 104 7.15 17.57 -10.80
C VAL A 104 6.38 17.15 -9.54
N ASN A 105 6.42 18.00 -8.52
CA ASN A 105 5.71 17.76 -7.26
C ASN A 105 4.20 18.06 -7.38
N ARG A 106 3.50 17.27 -8.20
CA ARG A 106 2.05 17.33 -8.40
C ARG A 106 1.46 15.94 -8.27
N TYR A 107 0.32 15.84 -7.60
CA TYR A 107 -0.37 14.59 -7.33
C TYR A 107 -0.54 13.70 -8.59
N ALA A 108 -1.07 14.27 -9.69
CA ALA A 108 -1.24 13.55 -10.95
C ALA A 108 0.07 13.12 -11.62
N ALA A 109 1.14 13.92 -11.49
CA ALA A 109 2.45 13.60 -12.04
C ALA A 109 3.08 12.40 -11.30
N ILE A 110 2.96 12.38 -9.96
CA ILE A 110 3.45 11.27 -9.15
C ILE A 110 2.69 9.98 -9.48
N LEU A 111 1.36 10.03 -9.60
CA LEU A 111 0.57 8.87 -10.01
C LEU A 111 0.99 8.32 -11.39
N LYS A 112 1.29 9.22 -12.35
CA LYS A 112 1.81 8.84 -13.66
C LYS A 112 3.18 8.17 -13.57
N THR A 113 4.07 8.65 -12.68
CA THR A 113 5.37 8.02 -12.44
C THR A 113 5.25 6.65 -11.76
N LEU A 114 4.30 6.50 -10.83
CA LEU A 114 4.06 5.24 -10.15
C LEU A 114 3.57 4.16 -11.11
N ASN A 115 2.63 4.50 -12.00
CA ASN A 115 2.16 3.68 -13.12
C ASN A 115 1.79 2.23 -12.76
N GLY A 116 1.22 2.01 -11.57
CA GLY A 116 0.84 0.67 -11.11
C GLY A 116 -0.34 0.75 -10.15
N PRO A 117 -1.43 0.00 -10.39
CA PRO A 117 -2.71 0.23 -9.71
C PRO A 117 -2.57 0.09 -8.18
N LYS A 118 -1.87 -0.94 -7.69
CA LYS A 118 -1.57 -1.13 -6.26
C LYS A 118 -0.84 0.06 -5.66
N ILE A 119 0.32 0.43 -6.21
CA ILE A 119 1.19 1.45 -5.60
C ILE A 119 0.62 2.86 -5.76
N SER A 120 -0.14 3.12 -6.82
CA SER A 120 -0.91 4.35 -7.01
C SER A 120 -2.03 4.48 -5.96
N ALA A 121 -2.79 3.41 -5.70
CA ALA A 121 -3.80 3.39 -4.63
C ALA A 121 -3.17 3.59 -3.25
N PHE A 122 -2.01 2.96 -3.02
CA PHE A 122 -1.29 3.10 -1.76
C PHE A 122 -0.80 4.53 -1.50
N PHE A 123 -0.26 5.20 -2.54
CA PHE A 123 0.06 6.62 -2.50
C PHE A 123 -1.17 7.46 -2.17
N ASP A 124 -2.28 7.26 -2.90
CA ASP A 124 -3.52 8.00 -2.70
C ASP A 124 -4.03 7.89 -1.25
N ASN A 125 -4.05 6.68 -0.70
CA ASN A 125 -4.57 6.45 0.64
C ASN A 125 -3.73 7.12 1.73
N ILE A 126 -2.40 7.07 1.64
CA ILE A 126 -1.52 7.82 2.55
C ILE A 126 -1.71 9.34 2.36
N MET A 127 -2.02 9.76 1.12
CA MET A 127 -2.36 11.15 0.80
C MET A 127 -3.76 11.58 1.26
N GLY A 128 -4.58 10.66 1.78
CA GLY A 128 -5.89 10.93 2.39
C GLY A 128 -7.08 10.58 1.51
N GLY A 129 -6.84 9.97 0.35
CA GLY A 129 -7.88 9.47 -0.55
C GLY A 129 -8.59 8.22 -0.03
N ASP A 130 -9.29 7.55 -0.95
CA ASP A 130 -10.12 6.38 -0.66
C ASP A 130 -10.05 5.33 -1.79
N SER A 131 -8.86 5.15 -2.33
CA SER A 131 -8.56 4.06 -3.25
C SER A 131 -8.48 2.72 -2.51
N VAL A 132 -8.64 1.60 -3.22
CA VAL A 132 -8.46 0.27 -2.62
C VAL A 132 -7.10 -0.27 -3.03
N THR A 133 -6.18 -0.41 -2.07
CA THR A 133 -4.89 -1.08 -2.31
C THR A 133 -5.11 -2.58 -2.42
N VAL A 134 -5.40 -3.08 -3.63
CA VAL A 134 -5.51 -4.52 -3.84
C VAL A 134 -4.11 -5.14 -3.99
N ASP A 135 -3.67 -5.81 -2.95
CA ASP A 135 -2.50 -6.68 -2.93
C ASP A 135 -2.91 -8.16 -2.77
N GLY A 136 -1.93 -9.07 -2.69
CA GLY A 136 -2.24 -10.49 -2.55
C GLY A 136 -3.01 -10.84 -1.27
N HIS A 137 -2.95 -10.01 -0.22
CA HIS A 137 -3.77 -10.21 0.98
C HIS A 137 -5.22 -9.78 0.74
N ALA A 138 -5.44 -8.61 0.14
CA ALA A 138 -6.78 -8.18 -0.26
C ALA A 138 -7.43 -9.18 -1.23
N ARG A 139 -6.63 -9.78 -2.13
CA ARG A 139 -7.08 -10.89 -2.98
C ARG A 139 -7.49 -12.10 -2.15
N ASN A 140 -6.61 -12.59 -1.29
CA ASN A 140 -6.90 -13.75 -0.43
C ASN A 140 -8.18 -13.56 0.40
N ILE A 141 -8.40 -12.36 0.94
CA ILE A 141 -9.63 -12.00 1.65
C ILE A 141 -10.85 -12.07 0.72
N ALA A 142 -10.77 -11.45 -0.48
CA ALA A 142 -11.88 -11.45 -1.43
C ALA A 142 -12.27 -12.86 -1.90
N TYR A 143 -11.29 -13.73 -2.11
CA TYR A 143 -11.50 -15.13 -2.49
C TYR A 143 -11.78 -16.06 -1.30
N ALA A 144 -11.64 -15.57 -0.05
CA ALA A 144 -11.67 -16.36 1.17
C ALA A 144 -10.71 -17.57 1.14
N GLU A 145 -9.53 -17.39 0.55
CA GLU A 145 -8.53 -18.45 0.38
C GLU A 145 -7.14 -18.01 0.87
N ARG A 146 -6.27 -18.97 1.20
CA ARG A 146 -4.89 -18.70 1.63
C ARG A 146 -3.89 -19.16 0.58
N VAL A 147 -3.62 -18.28 -0.39
CA VAL A 147 -2.57 -18.49 -1.39
C VAL A 147 -1.30 -17.76 -0.95
N GLY A 148 -0.14 -18.39 -1.12
CA GLY A 148 1.15 -17.77 -0.84
C GLY A 148 1.44 -16.62 -1.81
N LEU A 149 1.88 -15.48 -1.29
CA LEU A 149 2.08 -14.24 -2.08
C LEU A 149 3.17 -14.33 -3.15
N LYS A 150 4.06 -15.33 -3.04
CA LYS A 150 5.12 -15.60 -4.03
C LYS A 150 4.68 -16.59 -5.13
N SER A 151 3.47 -17.13 -5.04
CA SER A 151 2.96 -18.04 -6.07
C SER A 151 2.35 -17.27 -7.23
N ASN A 152 2.36 -17.84 -8.43
CA ASN A 152 1.71 -17.25 -9.60
C ASN A 152 0.21 -17.02 -9.40
N ALA A 153 -0.43 -17.79 -8.51
CA ALA A 153 -1.84 -17.64 -8.17
C ALA A 153 -2.13 -16.35 -7.38
N ALA A 154 -1.11 -15.67 -6.83
CA ALA A 154 -1.26 -14.35 -6.21
C ALA A 154 -1.10 -13.17 -7.20
N ASN A 155 -0.79 -13.44 -8.48
CA ASN A 155 -0.67 -12.39 -9.50
C ASN A 155 -2.05 -11.85 -9.87
N ILE A 156 -2.23 -10.55 -9.74
CA ILE A 156 -3.53 -9.89 -9.92
C ILE A 156 -3.55 -9.19 -11.28
N GLY A 157 -4.42 -9.66 -12.17
CA GLY A 157 -4.66 -9.01 -13.46
C GLY A 157 -5.45 -7.70 -13.32
N LYS A 158 -5.45 -6.85 -14.35
CA LYS A 158 -6.18 -5.56 -14.32
C LYS A 158 -7.67 -5.72 -14.05
N ALA A 159 -8.33 -6.68 -14.71
CA ALA A 159 -9.76 -6.93 -14.54
C ALA A 159 -10.08 -7.45 -13.12
N GLU A 160 -9.28 -8.39 -12.62
CA GLU A 160 -9.40 -8.93 -11.27
C GLU A 160 -9.21 -7.85 -10.20
N TYR A 161 -8.17 -7.01 -10.35
CA TYR A 161 -7.93 -5.86 -9.48
C TYR A 161 -9.16 -4.96 -9.39
N LEU A 162 -9.75 -4.60 -10.55
CA LEU A 162 -10.92 -3.73 -10.61
C LEU A 162 -12.14 -4.37 -9.93
N ASN A 163 -12.34 -5.68 -10.11
CA ASN A 163 -13.45 -6.41 -9.51
C ASN A 163 -13.31 -6.47 -7.97
N ILE A 164 -12.12 -6.80 -7.46
CA ILE A 164 -11.83 -6.81 -6.03
C ILE A 164 -11.99 -5.40 -5.44
N ALA A 165 -11.42 -4.38 -6.08
CA ALA A 165 -11.54 -2.99 -5.63
C ALA A 165 -13.00 -2.53 -5.57
N MET A 166 -13.82 -2.87 -6.59
CA MET A 166 -15.25 -2.56 -6.58
C MET A 166 -15.98 -3.29 -5.45
N SER A 167 -15.62 -4.54 -5.17
CA SER A 167 -16.22 -5.33 -4.10
C SER A 167 -15.92 -4.74 -2.72
N TYR A 168 -14.69 -4.29 -2.49
CA TYR A 168 -14.33 -3.52 -1.29
C TYR A 168 -15.13 -2.22 -1.17
N ARG A 169 -15.31 -1.46 -2.25
CA ARG A 169 -16.14 -0.24 -2.23
C ARG A 169 -17.60 -0.53 -1.88
N LYS A 170 -18.18 -1.58 -2.46
CA LYS A 170 -19.56 -2.01 -2.15
C LYS A 170 -19.70 -2.42 -0.68
N ALA A 171 -18.80 -3.25 -0.17
CA ALA A 171 -18.78 -3.66 1.22
C ALA A 171 -18.61 -2.46 2.17
N ALA A 172 -17.74 -1.52 1.83
CA ALA A 172 -17.50 -0.32 2.62
C ALA A 172 -18.73 0.61 2.65
N ALA A 173 -19.43 0.75 1.52
CA ALA A 173 -20.68 1.49 1.44
C ALA A 173 -21.77 0.89 2.34
N ILE A 174 -21.90 -0.45 2.39
CA ILE A 174 -22.83 -1.15 3.30
C ILE A 174 -22.50 -0.83 4.77
N LEU A 175 -21.22 -0.71 5.10
CA LEU A 175 -20.73 -0.45 6.47
C LEU A 175 -20.66 1.04 6.83
N GLY A 176 -20.83 1.96 5.87
CA GLY A 176 -20.70 3.40 6.09
C GLY A 176 -19.27 3.85 6.42
N ILE A 177 -18.23 3.17 5.90
CA ILE A 177 -16.82 3.51 6.11
C ILE A 177 -16.08 3.70 4.78
N LYS A 178 -14.87 4.27 4.82
CA LYS A 178 -13.99 4.34 3.65
C LYS A 178 -13.56 2.95 3.18
N ALA A 179 -13.41 2.78 1.87
CA ALA A 179 -12.96 1.53 1.28
C ALA A 179 -11.50 1.21 1.64
N CYS A 180 -10.63 2.22 1.73
CA CYS A 180 -9.26 2.04 2.18
C CYS A 180 -9.19 1.57 3.65
N ASP A 181 -10.06 2.11 4.52
CA ASP A 181 -10.15 1.71 5.92
C ASP A 181 -10.67 0.27 6.03
N LEU A 182 -11.69 -0.12 5.28
CA LEU A 182 -12.16 -1.51 5.23
C LEU A 182 -11.05 -2.47 4.79
N GLN A 183 -10.26 -2.11 3.78
CA GLN A 183 -9.12 -2.91 3.34
C GLN A 183 -8.07 -3.05 4.45
N ALA A 184 -7.77 -1.98 5.20
CA ALA A 184 -6.85 -2.04 6.33
C ALA A 184 -7.38 -2.88 7.50
N ILE A 185 -8.66 -2.74 7.85
CA ILE A 185 -9.31 -3.51 8.92
C ILE A 185 -9.27 -5.01 8.59
N THR A 186 -9.74 -5.38 7.40
CA THR A 186 -9.75 -6.79 6.97
C THR A 186 -8.34 -7.38 6.88
N TRP A 187 -7.34 -6.58 6.49
CA TRP A 187 -5.94 -7.02 6.57
C TRP A 187 -5.49 -7.34 8.00
N VAL A 188 -5.72 -6.45 8.97
CA VAL A 188 -5.33 -6.67 10.37
C VAL A 188 -6.00 -7.95 10.91
N THR A 189 -7.29 -8.12 10.64
CA THR A 189 -8.06 -9.30 11.04
C THR A 189 -7.56 -10.57 10.38
N TRP A 190 -7.32 -10.55 9.06
CA TRP A 190 -6.78 -11.67 8.30
C TRP A 190 -5.40 -12.09 8.80
N ARG A 191 -4.54 -11.11 9.10
CA ARG A 191 -3.20 -11.32 9.66
C ARG A 191 -3.27 -12.09 10.97
N ARG A 192 -4.18 -11.72 11.89
CA ARG A 192 -4.41 -12.44 13.15
C ARG A 192 -4.90 -13.86 12.89
N ILE A 193 -5.99 -14.03 12.13
CA ILE A 193 -6.64 -15.33 11.91
C ILE A 193 -5.66 -16.36 11.33
N HIS A 194 -4.76 -15.92 10.45
CA HIS A 194 -3.82 -16.81 9.75
C HIS A 194 -2.39 -16.76 10.29
N GLY A 195 -2.14 -16.10 11.43
CA GLY A 195 -0.84 -16.02 12.08
C GLY A 195 0.28 -15.44 11.19
N ILE A 196 -0.03 -14.44 10.36
CA ILE A 196 0.94 -13.84 9.44
C ILE A 196 1.84 -12.87 10.22
N LYS A 197 3.15 -13.15 10.24
CA LYS A 197 4.16 -12.36 10.96
C LYS A 197 4.61 -11.14 10.18
#